data_AF-A0AAW2U938-F1
#
_entry.id   AF-A0AAW2U938-F1
#
_cell.length_a   1.000
_cell.length_b   1.000
_cell.length_c   1.000
_cell.angle_alpha   90.00
_cell.angle_beta   90.00
_cell.angle_gamma   90.00
#
_symmetry.space_group_name_H-M   'P 1'
#
loop_
_entity.id
_entity.type
_entity.pdbx_description
1 polymer ?
#
loop_
_entity_poly.entity_id
_entity_poly.type
_entity_poly.pdbx_seq_one_letter_code
_entity_poly.pdbx_strand_id
1 'polypeptide(L)'
;MHCMKELYAVPDRHIRYAMMKAFFGARMIEGSFVREHGVMMLSLVEKLKDLQTNFEKEETYIDVIRQSLPLSFDQFIIYYNMNRLEKSLHELINVLVQYKATIEKSAPSVLVGEASTSKTKGKVAGREKRNIFYNC
;
A
#
# COMPACT_ATOMS: atom_id res chain seq x y z
N MET A 1 -26.78 19.82 44.13
CA MET A 1 -26.23 18.62 43.45
C MET A 1 -25.67 19.06 42.09
N HIS A 2 -24.47 19.63 42.08
CA HIS A 2 -23.87 20.29 40.91
C HIS A 2 -22.36 20.01 40.87
N CYS A 3 -21.96 18.72 40.79
CA CYS A 3 -20.57 18.36 40.49
C CYS A 3 -20.46 16.86 40.15
N MET A 4 -21.06 16.46 39.03
CA MET A 4 -20.71 15.18 38.42
C MET A 4 -20.32 15.39 36.96
N LYS A 5 -21.04 16.25 36.22
CA LYS A 5 -20.76 16.52 34.80
C LYS A 5 -19.35 17.08 34.54
N GLU A 6 -18.80 17.91 35.43
CA GLU A 6 -17.46 18.49 35.26
C GLU A 6 -16.33 17.48 35.45
N LEU A 7 -16.51 16.48 36.33
CA LEU A 7 -15.53 15.42 36.55
C LEU A 7 -15.49 14.40 35.41
N TYR A 8 -16.59 14.24 34.65
CA TYR A 8 -16.61 13.42 33.42
C TYR A 8 -16.12 14.18 32.18
N ALA A 9 -16.14 15.53 32.18
CA ALA A 9 -15.65 16.34 31.07
C ALA A 9 -14.11 16.41 31.00
N VAL A 10 -13.42 16.31 32.13
CA VAL A 10 -11.94 16.34 32.19
C VAL A 10 -11.30 15.07 31.59
N PRO A 11 -11.76 13.84 31.88
CA PRO A 11 -11.31 12.62 31.20
C PRO A 11 -11.50 12.70 29.69
N ASP A 12 -12.67 13.17 29.26
CA ASP A 12 -13.04 13.21 27.84
C ASP A 12 -12.14 14.17 27.03
N ARG A 13 -11.75 15.31 27.63
CA ARG A 13 -10.77 16.23 27.03
C ARG A 13 -9.39 15.61 26.87
N HIS A 14 -8.88 14.91 27.89
CA HIS A 14 -7.56 14.28 27.83
C HIS A 14 -7.54 13.11 26.84
N ILE A 15 -8.58 12.28 26.85
CA ILE A 15 -8.73 11.16 25.92
C ILE A 15 -8.81 11.68 24.49
N ARG A 16 -9.67 12.67 24.22
CA ARG A 16 -9.74 13.31 22.89
C ARG A 16 -8.41 13.89 22.45
N TYR A 17 -7.70 14.62 23.32
CA TYR A 17 -6.37 15.14 22.99
C TYR A 17 -5.39 14.03 22.63
N ALA A 18 -5.37 12.93 23.40
CA ALA A 18 -4.51 11.79 23.11
C ALA A 18 -4.85 11.13 21.76
N MET A 19 -6.14 10.98 21.43
CA MET A 19 -6.59 10.42 20.16
C MET A 19 -6.24 11.34 18.98
N MET A 20 -6.46 12.66 19.12
CA MET A 20 -6.04 13.64 18.12
C MET A 20 -4.53 13.59 17.90
N LYS A 21 -3.74 13.59 18.99
CA LYS A 21 -2.28 13.50 18.91
C LYS A 21 -1.83 12.23 18.20
N ALA A 22 -2.45 11.08 18.49
CA ALA A 22 -2.17 9.82 17.82
C ALA A 22 -2.53 9.89 16.33
N PHE A 23 -3.71 10.40 15.99
CA PHE A 23 -4.20 10.47 14.62
C PHE A 23 -3.39 11.42 13.73
N PHE A 24 -3.19 12.68 14.16
CA PHE A 24 -2.43 13.66 13.39
C PHE A 24 -0.91 13.36 13.38
N GLY A 25 -0.43 12.65 14.41
CA GLY A 25 0.97 12.24 14.55
C GLY A 25 1.31 10.91 13.86
N ALA A 26 0.31 10.12 13.45
CA ALA A 26 0.53 8.83 12.82
C ALA A 26 1.27 8.99 11.49
N ARG A 27 2.31 8.19 11.28
CA ARG A 27 3.06 8.09 10.04
C ARG A 27 3.29 6.63 9.75
N MET A 28 2.95 6.21 8.54
CA MET A 28 3.23 4.86 8.06
C MET A 28 4.73 4.72 7.84
N ILE A 29 5.29 3.59 8.25
CA ILE A 29 6.70 3.28 8.03
C ILE A 29 6.86 2.73 6.62
N GLU A 30 7.91 3.16 5.90
CA GLU A 30 8.24 2.63 4.57
C GLU A 30 8.36 1.11 4.60
N GLY A 31 7.73 0.42 3.63
CA GLY A 31 7.72 -1.04 3.55
C GLY A 31 6.80 -1.77 4.54
N SER A 32 6.12 -1.07 5.46
CA SER A 32 5.12 -1.69 6.35
C SER A 32 3.81 -2.06 5.65
N PHE A 33 2.94 -2.81 6.32
CA PHE A 33 1.67 -3.25 5.76
C PHE A 33 0.66 -2.09 5.67
N VAL A 34 0.40 -1.62 4.45
CA VAL A 34 -0.56 -0.52 4.19
C VAL A 34 -1.96 -0.78 4.76
N ARG A 35 -2.40 -2.05 4.77
CA ARG A 35 -3.69 -2.45 5.35
C ARG A 35 -3.72 -2.21 6.86
N GLU A 36 -2.66 -2.58 7.57
CA GLU A 36 -2.58 -2.44 9.03
C GLU A 36 -2.59 -0.96 9.42
N HIS A 37 -1.83 -0.14 8.70
CA HIS A 37 -1.84 1.31 8.89
C HIS A 37 -3.22 1.92 8.63
N GLY A 38 -3.88 1.54 7.52
CA GLY A 38 -5.22 2.02 7.20
C GLY A 38 -6.27 1.66 8.26
N VAL A 39 -6.26 0.40 8.75
CA VAL A 39 -7.17 -0.05 9.82
C VAL A 39 -6.89 0.67 11.13
N MET A 40 -5.62 0.89 11.49
CA MET A 40 -5.24 1.68 12.67
C MET A 40 -5.82 3.09 12.58
N MET A 41 -5.63 3.78 11.45
CA MET A 41 -6.15 5.13 11.24
C MET A 41 -7.69 5.19 11.32
N LEU A 42 -8.39 4.23 10.69
CA LEU A 42 -9.85 4.12 10.78
C LEU A 42 -10.32 3.98 12.23
N SER A 43 -9.66 3.13 13.02
CA SER A 43 -10.02 2.94 14.43
C SER A 43 -9.85 4.20 15.28
N LEU A 44 -8.88 5.06 14.93
CA LEU A 44 -8.70 6.36 15.57
C LEU A 44 -9.82 7.33 15.19
N VAL A 45 -10.24 7.33 13.92
CA VAL A 45 -11.36 8.16 13.44
C VAL A 45 -12.68 7.75 14.09
N GLU A 46 -12.98 6.46 14.18
CA GLU A 46 -14.18 5.96 14.85
C GLU A 46 -14.24 6.42 16.31
N LYS A 47 -13.13 6.26 17.05
CA LYS A 47 -13.03 6.77 18.43
C LYS A 47 -13.19 8.28 18.53
N LEU A 48 -12.65 9.04 17.58
CA LEU A 48 -12.83 10.50 17.55
C LEU A 48 -14.28 10.89 17.28
N LYS A 49 -14.98 10.17 16.39
CA LYS A 49 -16.41 10.37 16.11
C LYS A 49 -17.28 10.05 17.33
N ASP A 50 -16.92 9.01 18.09
CA ASP A 50 -17.63 8.62 19.32
C ASP A 50 -17.46 9.65 20.44
N LEU A 51 -16.26 10.20 20.59
CA LEU A 51 -15.95 11.23 21.60
C LEU A 51 -16.56 12.59 21.26
N GLN A 52 -16.87 12.85 19.99
CA GLN A 52 -17.45 14.12 19.57
C GLN A 52 -18.29 13.98 18.29
N THR A 53 -19.61 14.08 18.46
CA THR A 53 -20.53 14.30 17.35
C THR A 53 -20.15 15.61 16.67
N ASN A 54 -19.60 15.53 15.45
CA ASN A 54 -19.18 16.66 14.59
C ASN A 54 -17.77 17.24 14.83
N PHE A 55 -16.77 16.43 15.19
CA PHE A 55 -15.37 16.91 15.26
C PHE A 55 -14.90 17.54 13.93
N GLU A 56 -14.96 16.78 12.85
CA GLU A 56 -14.53 17.20 11.52
C GLU A 56 -15.34 16.47 10.44
N LYS A 57 -15.32 17.01 9.22
CA LYS A 57 -15.91 16.33 8.06
C LYS A 57 -15.08 15.10 7.66
N GLU A 58 -15.70 14.17 6.95
CA GLU A 58 -15.02 12.94 6.52
C GLU A 58 -13.81 13.20 5.62
N GLU A 59 -13.86 14.25 4.81
CA GLU A 59 -12.74 14.64 3.94
C GLU A 59 -11.48 14.99 4.74
N THR A 60 -11.63 15.62 5.92
CA THR A 60 -10.49 15.95 6.79
C THR A 60 -9.77 14.67 7.24
N TYR A 61 -10.52 13.63 7.61
CA TYR A 61 -9.91 12.35 8.02
C TYR A 61 -9.21 11.66 6.84
N ILE A 62 -9.84 11.69 5.67
CA ILE A 62 -9.24 11.16 4.43
C ILE A 62 -7.92 11.86 4.14
N ASP A 63 -7.86 13.19 4.22
CA ASP A 63 -6.65 13.95 3.94
C ASP A 63 -5.54 13.68 4.96
N VAL A 64 -5.87 13.48 6.24
CA VAL A 64 -4.87 13.10 7.25
C VAL A 64 -4.34 11.69 6.99
N ILE A 65 -5.19 10.74 6.60
CA ILE A 65 -4.73 9.39 6.20
C ILE A 65 -3.79 9.49 5.01
N ARG A 66 -4.12 10.28 3.99
CA ARG A 66 -3.26 10.49 2.81
C ARG A 66 -1.91 11.08 3.20
N GLN A 67 -1.90 12.09 4.07
CA GLN A 67 -0.66 12.71 4.58
C GLN A 67 0.19 11.79 5.45
N SER A 68 -0.43 10.78 6.08
CA SER A 68 0.29 9.82 6.92
C SER A 68 1.09 8.78 6.13
N LEU A 69 0.87 8.68 4.81
CA LEU A 69 1.55 7.71 3.96
C LEU A 69 3.01 8.11 3.69
N PRO A 70 3.89 7.15 3.38
CA PRO A 70 5.27 7.43 2.98
C PRO A 70 5.33 8.08 1.60
N LEU A 71 6.46 8.74 1.29
CA LEU A 71 6.70 9.39 -0.02
C LEU A 71 6.64 8.41 -1.21
N SER A 72 6.87 7.11 -0.99
CA SER A 72 6.70 6.09 -2.02
C SER A 72 5.26 5.97 -2.54
N PHE A 73 4.30 6.55 -1.83
CA PHE A 73 2.89 6.64 -2.22
C PHE A 73 2.52 7.98 -2.91
N ASP A 74 3.47 8.85 -3.29
CA ASP A 74 3.14 10.09 -4.00
C ASP A 74 2.37 9.83 -5.31
N GLN A 75 2.70 8.75 -6.02
CA GLN A 75 1.97 8.33 -7.22
C GLN A 75 0.54 7.87 -6.93
N PHE A 76 0.27 7.35 -5.72
CA PHE A 76 -1.09 7.03 -5.28
C PHE A 76 -1.95 8.30 -5.19
N ILE A 77 -1.39 9.41 -4.68
CA ILE A 77 -2.12 10.69 -4.57
C ILE A 77 -2.61 11.16 -5.94
N ILE A 78 -1.75 11.07 -6.96
CA ILE A 78 -2.09 11.40 -8.35
C ILE A 78 -3.18 10.45 -8.86
N TYR A 79 -2.99 9.14 -8.68
CA TYR A 79 -3.97 8.12 -9.07
C TYR A 79 -5.35 8.35 -8.43
N TYR A 80 -5.38 8.64 -7.15
CA TYR A 80 -6.60 8.88 -6.38
C TYR A 80 -7.35 10.13 -6.86
N ASN A 81 -6.63 11.25 -7.02
CA ASN A 81 -7.22 12.52 -7.48
C ASN A 81 -7.76 12.42 -8.92
N MET A 82 -6.99 11.80 -9.82
CA MET A 82 -7.34 11.72 -11.24
C MET A 82 -8.55 10.82 -11.50
N ASN A 83 -8.71 9.75 -10.72
CA ASN A 83 -9.82 8.81 -10.88
C ASN A 83 -11.08 9.24 -10.11
N ARG A 84 -11.11 10.43 -9.49
CA ARG A 84 -12.23 10.94 -8.67
C ARG A 84 -12.76 9.89 -7.70
N LEU A 85 -11.84 9.20 -7.02
CA LEU A 85 -12.20 8.14 -6.07
C LEU A 85 -12.67 8.76 -4.75
N GLU A 86 -13.72 9.59 -4.79
CA GLU A 86 -14.36 10.15 -3.59
C GLU A 86 -15.26 9.11 -2.97
N LYS A 87 -14.68 8.41 -2.02
CA LYS A 87 -15.23 7.18 -1.50
C LYS A 87 -14.73 7.06 -0.07
N SER A 88 -15.65 6.80 0.84
CA SER A 88 -15.54 6.73 2.30
C SER A 88 -14.18 6.25 2.84
N LEU A 89 -13.91 6.47 4.12
CA LEU A 89 -12.68 5.99 4.78
C LEU A 89 -12.36 4.51 4.50
N HIS A 90 -13.37 3.66 4.45
CA HIS A 90 -13.21 2.23 4.13
C HIS A 90 -12.78 2.01 2.68
N GLU A 91 -13.36 2.76 1.75
CA GLU A 91 -13.01 2.66 0.34
C GLU A 91 -11.61 3.20 0.07
N LEU A 92 -11.20 4.30 0.72
CA LEU A 92 -9.81 4.78 0.69
C LEU A 92 -8.82 3.66 1.04
N ILE A 93 -9.07 2.94 2.14
CA ILE A 93 -8.22 1.83 2.59
C ILE A 93 -8.20 0.70 1.55
N ASN A 94 -9.35 0.36 0.97
CA ASN A 94 -9.43 -0.67 -0.05
C ASN A 94 -8.65 -0.28 -1.32
N VAL A 95 -8.76 0.96 -1.78
CA VAL A 95 -8.02 1.45 -2.95
C VAL A 95 -6.52 1.48 -2.66
N LEU A 96 -6.10 1.90 -1.47
CA LEU A 96 -4.69 1.85 -1.05
C LEU A 96 -4.10 0.45 -1.12
N VAL A 97 -4.83 -0.55 -0.62
CA VAL A 97 -4.41 -1.95 -0.66
C VAL A 97 -4.33 -2.48 -2.10
N GLN A 98 -5.32 -2.16 -2.93
CA GLN A 98 -5.32 -2.57 -4.34
C GLN A 98 -4.18 -1.93 -5.13
N TYR A 99 -3.92 -0.64 -4.89
CA TYR A 99 -2.83 0.09 -5.52
C TYR A 99 -1.48 -0.54 -5.18
N LYS A 100 -1.21 -0.82 -3.90
CA LYS A 100 0.03 -1.47 -3.46
C LYS A 100 0.22 -2.86 -4.10
N ALA A 101 -0.83 -3.67 -4.14
CA ALA A 101 -0.80 -4.98 -4.80
C ALA A 101 -0.55 -4.88 -6.32
N THR A 102 -1.00 -3.80 -6.96
CA THR A 102 -0.79 -3.57 -8.39
C THR A 102 0.66 -3.22 -8.68
N ILE A 103 1.27 -2.35 -7.86
CA ILE A 103 2.69 -1.99 -7.99
C ILE A 103 3.58 -3.22 -7.82
N GLU A 104 3.31 -4.05 -6.81
CA GLU A 104 4.09 -5.26 -6.53
C GLU A 104 4.02 -6.29 -7.65
N LYS A 105 2.85 -6.44 -8.29
CA LYS A 105 2.70 -7.30 -9.47
C LYS A 105 3.37 -6.75 -10.72
N SER A 106 3.47 -5.43 -10.84
CA SER A 106 4.09 -4.75 -11.98
C SER A 106 5.61 -4.60 -11.85
N ALA A 107 6.19 -4.91 -10.68
CA ALA A 107 7.62 -4.90 -10.49
C ALA A 107 8.26 -5.93 -11.45
N PRO A 108 9.24 -5.53 -12.28
CA PRO A 108 9.87 -6.47 -13.19
C PRO A 108 10.53 -7.58 -12.37
N SER A 109 10.08 -8.83 -12.55
CA SER A 109 10.87 -9.98 -12.13
C SER A 109 12.19 -9.88 -12.89
N VAL A 110 13.26 -9.50 -12.21
CA VAL A 110 14.61 -9.64 -12.76
C VAL A 110 14.85 -11.14 -12.86
N LEU A 111 14.47 -11.71 -14.01
CA LEU A 111 14.96 -13.01 -14.43
C LEU A 111 16.46 -12.82 -14.61
N VAL A 112 17.21 -13.22 -13.59
CA VAL A 112 18.63 -13.49 -13.73
C VAL A 112 18.73 -14.62 -14.74
N GLY A 113 18.96 -14.25 -16.00
CA GLY A 113 19.34 -15.19 -17.04
C GLY A 113 20.71 -15.73 -16.70
N GLU A 114 20.77 -16.88 -16.05
CA GLU A 114 22.00 -17.67 -16.01
C GLU A 114 22.25 -18.22 -17.42
N ALA A 115 22.91 -17.41 -18.24
CA ALA A 115 23.65 -17.91 -19.39
C ALA A 115 24.87 -18.67 -18.87
N SER A 116 24.73 -19.98 -18.64
CA SER A 116 25.87 -20.87 -18.42
C SER A 116 26.08 -21.75 -19.65
N THR A 117 27.10 -21.37 -20.40
CA THR A 117 27.70 -22.12 -21.50
C THR A 117 28.43 -23.38 -21.01
N SER A 118 28.67 -24.29 -21.95
CA SER A 118 29.58 -25.46 -21.93
C SER A 118 28.98 -26.86 -21.68
N LYS A 119 29.01 -27.70 -22.73
CA LYS A 119 30.01 -28.78 -22.85
C LYS A 119 29.88 -29.52 -24.19
N THR A 120 30.92 -29.39 -25.00
CA THR A 120 31.32 -30.32 -26.06
C THR A 120 31.53 -31.74 -25.50
N LYS A 121 30.95 -32.76 -26.15
CA LYS A 121 31.50 -34.12 -26.12
C LYS A 121 31.04 -34.89 -27.36
N GLY A 122 32.00 -35.18 -28.23
CA GLY A 122 31.76 -35.83 -29.52
C GLY A 122 31.37 -37.30 -29.43
N LYS A 123 30.73 -37.78 -30.50
CA LYS A 123 30.75 -39.17 -30.94
C LYS A 123 30.77 -39.19 -32.47
N VAL A 124 31.88 -39.68 -33.03
CA VAL A 124 32.01 -40.09 -34.42
C VAL A 124 31.83 -41.60 -34.48
N ALA A 125 30.88 -42.07 -35.29
CA ALA A 125 30.81 -43.38 -35.97
C ALA A 125 29.43 -43.46 -36.66
N GLY A 126 29.24 -43.82 -37.92
CA GLY A 126 30.11 -44.18 -39.03
C GLY A 126 29.23 -44.57 -40.23
N ARG A 127 29.73 -44.29 -41.44
CA ARG A 127 29.45 -44.92 -42.77
C ARG A 127 27.99 -45.13 -43.23
N GLU A 128 27.66 -44.56 -44.39
CA GLU A 128 27.53 -45.33 -45.64
C GLU A 128 27.58 -44.40 -46.88
N LYS A 129 28.23 -44.87 -47.95
CA LYS A 129 28.48 -44.16 -49.21
C LYS A 129 27.28 -44.30 -50.15
N ARG A 130 27.03 -43.28 -50.98
CA ARG A 130 26.86 -43.44 -52.45
C ARG A 130 26.86 -42.07 -53.15
N ASN A 131 27.91 -41.87 -53.96
CA ASN A 131 28.03 -40.83 -55.00
C ASN A 131 26.85 -40.89 -55.96
N ILE A 132 26.35 -39.75 -56.47
CA ILE A 132 26.01 -39.55 -57.89
C ILE A 132 26.08 -38.03 -58.27
N PHE A 133 27.02 -37.71 -59.17
CA PHE A 133 27.21 -36.59 -60.13
C PHE A 133 27.23 -35.09 -59.73
N TYR A 134 28.35 -34.44 -60.09
CA TYR A 134 28.47 -33.02 -60.40
C TYR A 134 27.90 -32.73 -61.81
N ASN A 135 27.45 -31.49 -62.03
CA ASN A 135 27.99 -30.66 -63.12
C ASN A 135 27.57 -29.20 -62.95
N CYS A 136 28.57 -28.33 -62.83
CA CYS A 136 28.74 -27.25 -63.80
C CYS A 136 30.12 -27.47 -64.43
#